data_AF-A0A183FJA8-F1
#
_entry.id   AF-A0A183FJA8-F1
#
_cell.length_a   1.000
_cell.length_b   1.000
_cell.length_c   1.000
_cell.angle_alpha   90.00
_cell.angle_beta   90.00
_cell.angle_gamma   90.00
#
_symmetry.space_group_name_H-M   'P 1'
#
loop_
_entity.id
_entity.type
_entity.pdbx_description
1 polymer ?
#
loop_
_entity_poly.entity_id
_entity_poly.type
_entity_poly.pdbx_seq_one_letter_code
_entity_poly.pdbx_strand_id
1 'polypeptide(L)'
;MASAQKPTVPSSTAILSPADKNFIKKKKLSIAQKSLLSMKISPDIVIGQDLINQIILYEAPIMRLPSGLILTPAIFGHTISGANRTGNVQLSTIVKHYQDTSS
;
A
#
# COMPACT_ATOMS: atom_id res chain seq x y z
N MET A 1 5.55 -35.81 10.94
CA MET A 1 6.18 -34.48 11.02
C MET A 1 5.18 -33.46 10.50
N ALA A 2 4.71 -32.54 11.35
CA ALA A 2 3.78 -31.50 10.92
C ALA A 2 4.59 -30.34 10.31
N SER A 3 4.37 -30.04 9.03
CA SER A 3 4.88 -28.79 8.45
C SER A 3 4.20 -27.62 9.16
N ALA A 4 4.97 -26.80 9.87
CA ALA A 4 4.49 -25.52 10.37
C ALA A 4 4.02 -24.68 9.16
N GLN A 5 2.71 -24.54 8.99
CA GLN A 5 2.16 -23.70 7.93
C GLN A 5 2.47 -22.25 8.28
N LYS A 6 3.32 -21.60 7.48
CA LYS A 6 3.54 -20.14 7.57
C LYS A 6 2.19 -19.49 7.29
N PRO A 7 1.59 -18.71 8.22
CA PRO A 7 0.29 -18.09 8.01
C PRO A 7 0.45 -16.90 7.08
N THR A 8 0.69 -17.19 5.81
CA THR A 8 0.87 -16.16 4.78
C THR A 8 -0.31 -16.27 3.85
N VAL A 9 -1.30 -15.41 4.09
CA VAL A 9 -2.37 -15.21 3.11
C VAL A 9 -1.73 -14.71 1.81
N PRO A 10 -2.10 -15.27 0.65
CA PRO A 10 -1.67 -14.73 -0.63
C PRO A 10 -2.06 -13.25 -0.71
N SER A 11 -1.09 -12.38 -0.96
CA SER A 11 -1.33 -10.94 -1.12
C SER A 11 -1.26 -10.59 -2.61
N SER A 12 -1.87 -9.49 -3.02
CA SER A 12 -1.78 -8.99 -4.40
C SER A 12 -1.18 -7.60 -4.43
N THR A 13 -0.30 -7.34 -5.39
CA THR A 13 0.24 -6.00 -5.62
C THR A 13 -0.81 -5.09 -6.27
N ALA A 14 -0.63 -3.76 -6.11
CA ALA A 14 -1.54 -2.78 -6.69
C ALA A 14 -1.51 -2.81 -8.23
N ILE A 15 -2.68 -2.62 -8.85
CA ILE A 15 -2.78 -2.44 -10.30
C ILE A 15 -2.38 -1.01 -10.65
N LEU A 16 -1.23 -0.86 -11.28
CA LEU A 16 -0.70 0.44 -11.70
C LEU A 16 -1.18 0.81 -13.11
N SER A 17 -1.70 2.02 -13.25
CA SER A 17 -2.03 2.59 -14.56
C SER A 17 -0.76 2.90 -15.36
N PRO A 18 -0.85 3.05 -16.71
CA PRO A 18 0.29 3.49 -17.51
C PRO A 18 0.87 4.82 -17.04
N ALA A 19 0.02 5.76 -16.60
CA ALA A 19 0.45 7.05 -16.06
C ALA A 19 1.28 6.88 -14.77
N ASP A 20 0.88 5.97 -13.88
CA ASP A 20 1.63 5.67 -12.66
C ASP A 20 3.00 5.08 -12.96
N LYS A 21 3.06 4.11 -13.88
CA LYS A 21 4.32 3.48 -14.30
C LYS A 21 5.28 4.50 -14.91
N ASN A 22 4.76 5.41 -15.74
CA ASN A 22 5.56 6.48 -16.32
C ASN A 22 6.04 7.48 -15.27
N PHE A 23 5.17 7.84 -14.32
CA PHE A 23 5.53 8.71 -13.21
C PHE A 23 6.68 8.14 -12.37
N ILE A 24 6.58 6.86 -11.99
CA ILE A 24 7.61 6.13 -11.22
C ILE A 24 8.95 6.12 -11.97
N LYS A 25 8.92 5.77 -13.27
CA LYS A 25 10.12 5.75 -14.12
C LYS A 25 10.75 7.13 -14.27
N LYS A 26 9.95 8.16 -14.59
CA LYS A 26 10.43 9.54 -14.80
C LYS A 26 11.10 10.11 -13.56
N LYS A 27 10.54 9.83 -12.38
CA LYS A 27 11.10 10.26 -11.09
C LYS A 27 12.21 9.33 -10.57
N LYS A 28 12.55 8.25 -11.28
CA LYS A 28 13.56 7.24 -10.88
C LYS A 28 13.31 6.70 -9.45
N LEU A 29 12.04 6.48 -9.11
CA LEU A 29 11.67 6.03 -7.77
C LEU A 29 11.99 4.55 -7.57
N SER A 30 12.70 4.24 -6.49
CA SER A 30 12.82 2.86 -6.01
C SER A 30 11.51 2.43 -5.34
N ILE A 31 10.94 1.31 -5.77
CA ILE A 31 9.70 0.74 -5.24
C ILE A 31 10.06 -0.57 -4.52
N ALA A 32 9.45 -0.81 -3.36
CA ALA A 32 9.76 -1.97 -2.51
C ALA A 32 9.34 -3.33 -3.13
N GLN A 33 8.41 -3.33 -4.08
CA GLN A 33 8.01 -4.55 -4.79
C GLN A 33 8.93 -4.86 -5.98
N LYS A 34 9.23 -6.14 -6.23
CA LYS A 34 10.16 -6.58 -7.28
C LYS A 34 9.72 -6.25 -8.72
N SER A 35 8.43 -6.04 -8.94
CA SER A 35 7.86 -5.77 -10.28
C SER A 35 6.69 -4.79 -10.20
N LEU A 36 6.54 -3.94 -11.23
CA LEU A 36 5.41 -3.02 -11.38
C LEU A 36 4.17 -3.67 -12.03
N LEU A 37 4.21 -4.99 -12.26
CA LEU A 37 3.05 -5.77 -12.70
C LEU A 37 2.19 -6.16 -11.50
N SER A 38 0.87 -6.15 -11.71
CA SER A 38 -0.07 -6.71 -10.74
C SER A 38 0.08 -8.22 -10.71
N MET A 39 0.36 -8.79 -9.54
CA MET A 39 0.46 -10.23 -9.36
C MET A 39 0.09 -10.65 -7.95
N LYS A 40 -0.36 -11.89 -7.79
CA LYS A 40 -0.40 -12.55 -6.48
C LYS A 40 1.03 -12.86 -6.04
N ILE A 41 1.36 -12.52 -4.81
CA ILE A 41 2.66 -12.76 -4.19
C ILE A 41 2.49 -13.51 -2.88
N SER A 42 3.49 -14.34 -2.58
CA SER A 42 3.79 -14.74 -1.21
C SER A 42 4.88 -13.80 -0.71
N PRO A 43 4.63 -12.96 0.30
CA PRO A 43 5.64 -12.04 0.80
C PRO A 43 6.82 -12.82 1.42
N ASP A 44 8.03 -12.37 1.09
CA ASP A 44 9.26 -12.91 1.67
C ASP A 44 9.28 -12.63 3.19
N ILE A 45 8.91 -11.40 3.57
CA ILE A 45 8.89 -10.89 4.94
C ILE A 45 7.49 -10.33 5.25
N VAL A 46 6.98 -10.67 6.43
CA VAL A 46 5.78 -10.05 7.01
C VAL A 46 6.21 -9.31 8.26
N ILE A 47 5.83 -8.05 8.36
CA ILE A 47 6.22 -7.15 9.45
C ILE A 47 4.98 -6.82 10.27
N GLY A 48 5.10 -6.87 11.59
CA GLY A 48 4.05 -6.47 12.53
C GLY A 48 3.76 -4.97 12.45
N GLN A 49 2.53 -4.56 12.81
CA GLN A 49 2.13 -3.16 12.77
C GLN A 49 2.92 -2.28 13.74
N ASP A 50 3.36 -2.85 14.87
CA ASP A 50 4.22 -2.24 15.87
C ASP A 50 5.56 -1.77 15.32
N LEU A 51 6.05 -2.44 14.26
CA LEU A 51 7.31 -2.12 13.60
C LEU A 51 7.15 -1.12 12.44
N ILE A 52 5.94 -0.70 12.08
CA ILE A 52 5.71 0.22 10.96
C ILE A 52 6.48 1.54 11.16
N ASN A 53 6.49 2.07 12.39
CA ASN A 53 7.19 3.32 12.70
C ASN A 53 8.72 3.22 12.54
N GLN A 54 9.29 2.01 12.50
CA GLN A 54 10.72 1.80 12.29
C GLN A 54 11.09 1.67 10.81
N ILE A 55 10.12 1.34 9.95
CA ILE A 55 10.38 1.07 8.52
C ILE A 55 10.01 2.26 7.62
N ILE A 56 9.10 3.15 8.06
CA ILE A 56 8.71 4.34 7.31
C ILE A 56 9.76 5.43 7.48
N LEU A 57 10.15 6.06 6.38
CA LEU A 57 11.10 7.17 6.36
C LEU A 57 10.34 8.50 6.43
N TYR A 58 10.07 8.99 7.63
CA TYR A 58 9.25 10.19 7.86
C TYR A 58 9.85 11.50 7.34
N GLU A 59 11.19 11.56 7.19
CA GLU A 59 11.88 12.72 6.62
C GLU A 59 11.63 12.88 5.11
N ALA A 60 11.15 11.83 4.44
CA ALA A 60 10.84 11.85 3.02
C ALA A 60 9.34 12.07 2.78
N PRO A 61 8.97 12.91 1.80
CA PRO A 61 7.57 13.24 1.56
C PRO A 61 6.78 12.04 1.00
N ILE A 62 5.58 11.86 1.50
CA ILE A 62 4.58 10.97 0.90
C ILE A 62 4.14 11.55 -0.45
N MET A 63 4.12 10.72 -1.49
CA MET A 63 3.71 11.12 -2.84
C MET A 63 2.40 10.43 -3.24
N ARG A 64 1.65 11.08 -4.12
CA ARG A 64 0.49 10.46 -4.79
C ARG A 64 0.82 10.18 -6.25
N LEU A 65 0.46 9.00 -6.70
CA LEU A 65 0.45 8.62 -8.10
C LEU A 65 -0.75 9.26 -8.81
N PRO A 66 -0.69 9.44 -10.14
CA PRO A 66 -1.82 9.92 -10.94
C PRO A 66 -3.15 9.19 -10.69
N SER A 67 -3.12 7.88 -10.43
CA SER A 67 -4.32 7.09 -10.07
C SER A 67 -4.88 7.38 -8.67
N GLY A 68 -4.18 8.17 -7.86
CA GLY A 68 -4.50 8.42 -6.45
C GLY A 68 -3.90 7.41 -5.48
N LEU A 69 -3.20 6.38 -5.96
CA LEU A 69 -2.39 5.50 -5.11
C LEU A 69 -1.31 6.28 -4.37
N ILE A 70 -0.94 5.81 -3.19
CA ILE A 70 -0.01 6.49 -2.28
C ILE A 70 1.33 5.78 -2.31
N LEU A 71 2.39 6.57 -2.49
CA LEU A 71 3.78 6.17 -2.36
C LEU A 71 4.31 6.63 -1.00
N THR A 72 4.55 5.69 -0.11
CA THR A 72 5.12 5.97 1.22
C THR A 72 6.59 5.55 1.22
N PRO A 73 7.53 6.48 1.43
CA PRO A 73 8.95 6.16 1.58
C PRO A 73 9.18 5.18 2.74
N ALA A 74 9.93 4.10 2.48
CA ALA A 74 10.32 3.13 3.48
C ALA A 74 11.75 2.61 3.21
N ILE A 75 12.34 1.92 4.18
CA ILE A 75 13.71 1.41 4.11
C ILE A 75 14.00 0.51 2.90
N PHE A 76 12.98 -0.16 2.35
CA PHE A 76 13.09 -1.03 1.17
C PHE A 76 12.75 -0.32 -0.15
N GLY A 77 12.57 1.00 -0.13
CA GLY A 77 11.99 1.79 -1.22
C GLY A 77 10.54 2.18 -0.93
N HIS A 78 9.91 2.86 -1.88
CA HIS A 78 8.53 3.32 -1.70
C HIS A 78 7.56 2.14 -1.71
N THR A 79 6.72 2.06 -0.70
CA THR A 79 5.58 1.15 -0.67
C THR A 79 4.41 1.78 -1.43
N ILE A 80 3.61 0.97 -2.12
CA ILE A 80 2.42 1.42 -2.84
C ILE A 80 1.20 0.94 -2.05
N SER A 81 0.31 1.87 -1.71
CA SER A 81 -0.92 1.57 -0.96
C SER A 81 -2.11 2.38 -1.47
N GLY A 82 -3.29 2.02 -0.98
CA GLY A 82 -4.56 2.64 -1.34
C GLY A 82 -5.27 1.96 -2.51
N ALA A 83 -6.36 2.58 -2.95
CA ALA A 83 -7.17 2.12 -4.06
C ALA A 83 -7.11 3.15 -5.21
N ASN A 84 -7.14 2.64 -6.44
CA ASN A 84 -7.23 3.48 -7.62
C ASN A 84 -8.55 4.26 -7.59
N ARG A 85 -8.51 5.59 -7.71
CA ARG A 85 -9.70 6.45 -7.65
C ARG A 85 -10.43 6.55 -9.00
N THR A 86 -10.55 5.45 -9.73
CA THR A 86 -11.31 5.38 -10.99
C THR A 86 -12.82 5.15 -10.80
N GLY A 87 -13.36 5.37 -9.59
CA GLY A 87 -14.80 5.30 -9.32
C GLY A 87 -15.25 6.47 -8.47
N ASN A 88 -16.40 7.06 -8.82
CA ASN A 88 -17.10 8.03 -7.99
C ASN A 88 -17.13 7.53 -6.54
N VAL A 89 -16.43 8.22 -5.64
CA VAL A 89 -16.45 7.88 -4.23
C VAL A 89 -17.82 8.29 -3.70
N GLN A 90 -18.74 7.32 -3.56
CA GLN A 90 -19.88 7.51 -2.68
C GLN A 90 -19.36 7.51 -1.24
N LEU A 91 -19.15 8.72 -0.71
CA LEU A 91 -18.80 8.98 0.68
C LEU A 91 -19.99 8.65 1.59
N SER A 92 -20.27 7.37 1.79
CA SER A 92 -21.08 6.85 2.88
C SER A 92 -20.40 5.58 3.33
N THR A 93 -19.71 5.53 4.48
CA THR A 93 -20.32 4.88 5.66
C THR A 93 -19.57 5.16 6.97
N ILE A 94 -18.37 5.76 7.00
CA ILE A 94 -17.54 5.72 8.23
C ILE A 94 -17.88 6.82 9.27
N VAL A 95 -18.60 7.88 8.91
CA VAL A 95 -18.88 9.00 9.84
C VAL A 95 -20.14 8.81 10.70
N LYS A 96 -20.98 7.78 10.45
CA LYS A 96 -22.28 7.65 11.14
C LYS A 96 -22.29 6.82 12.43
N HIS A 97 -21.16 6.31 12.91
CA HIS A 97 -21.15 5.41 14.08
C HIS A 97 -20.41 5.94 15.31
N TYR A 98 -20.21 7.26 15.39
CA TYR A 98 -19.58 7.91 16.56
C TYR A 98 -20.41 9.06 17.15
N GLN A 99 -21.72 9.05 16.92
CA GLN A 99 -22.68 9.92 17.58
C GLN A 99 -23.95 9.13 17.86
N ASP A 100 -23.93 8.31 18.92
CA ASP A 100 -25.09 8.01 19.75
C ASP A 100 -24.69 6.97 20.80
N THR A 101 -24.32 7.45 21.99
CA THR A 101 -24.58 6.79 23.28
C THR A 101 -24.12 7.78 24.36
N SER A 102 -24.90 8.83 24.54
CA SER A 102 -24.89 9.65 25.75
C SER A 102 -26.33 10.12 25.99
N SER A 103 -27.10 9.26 26.65
CA SER A 103 -28.24 9.59 27.51
C SER A 103 -28.51 8.41 28.42
#